data_AF-A0A816BTF5-F1
#
_entry.id   AF-A0A816BTF5-F1
#
_cell.length_a   1.000
_cell.length_b   1.000
_cell.length_c   1.000
_cell.angle_alpha   90.00
_cell.angle_beta   90.00
_cell.angle_gamma   90.00
#
_symmetry.space_group_name_H-M   'P 1'
#
loop_
_entity.id
_entity.type
_entity.pdbx_description
1 polymer ?
#
loop_
_entity_poly.entity_id
_entity_poly.type
_entity_poly.pdbx_seq_one_letter_code
_entity_poly.pdbx_strand_id
1 'polypeptide(L)' 'SLYEMAGTYDNEQQRMIDRIKCISFRGARDAGATFINRQWIADKIHRTTRFVTDWGNKSYDQCFADYSNVGG' A
#
# COMPACT_ATOMS: atom_id res chain seq x y z
N SER A 1 6.29 -22.61 -4.88
CA SER A 1 7.21 -21.70 -4.15
C SER A 1 6.56 -20.33 -4.01
N LEU A 2 6.67 -19.61 -2.87
CA LEU A 2 6.11 -18.25 -2.70
C LEU A 2 6.62 -17.24 -3.76
N TYR A 3 7.67 -17.61 -4.49
CA TYR A 3 8.24 -16.84 -5.60
C TYR A 3 7.48 -16.99 -6.94
N GLU A 4 6.59 -17.97 -7.10
CA GLU A 4 5.91 -18.21 -8.40
C GLU A 4 4.69 -17.30 -8.65
N MET A 5 4.17 -16.62 -7.63
CA MET A 5 3.03 -15.69 -7.77
C MET A 5 3.43 -14.22 -7.92
N ALA A 6 4.73 -13.92 -7.87
CA ALA A 6 5.24 -12.55 -7.91
C ALA A 6 5.08 -11.86 -9.29
N GLY A 7 4.83 -12.62 -10.36
CA GLY A 7 4.76 -12.10 -11.73
C GLY A 7 3.38 -11.67 -12.22
N THR A 8 2.28 -12.14 -11.60
CA THR A 8 0.91 -11.94 -12.13
C THR A 8 0.09 -10.88 -11.40
N TYR A 9 0.48 -10.49 -10.17
CA TYR A 9 -0.27 -9.54 -9.34
C TYR A 9 0.38 -8.16 -9.20
N ASP A 10 1.63 -7.95 -9.63
CA ASP A 10 2.31 -6.67 -9.46
C ASP A 10 2.13 -5.73 -10.66
N ASN A 11 0.87 -5.39 -10.95
CA ASN A 11 0.53 -4.36 -11.92
C ASN A 11 0.20 -3.02 -11.22
N GLU A 12 0.17 -1.93 -12.00
CA GLU A 12 -0.02 -0.59 -11.45
C GLU A 12 -1.41 -0.40 -10.81
N GLN A 13 -2.44 -1.04 -11.37
CA GLN A 13 -3.78 -1.01 -10.81
C GLN A 13 -3.81 -1.64 -9.40
N GLN A 14 -3.13 -2.77 -9.22
CA GLN A 14 -3.02 -3.42 -7.91
C GLN A 14 -2.19 -2.57 -6.94
N ARG A 15 -1.08 -1.98 -7.39
CA ARG A 15 -0.30 -1.05 -6.57
C ARG A 15 -1.13 0.14 -6.10
N MET A 16 -1.97 0.72 -6.95
CA MET A 16 -2.89 1.80 -6.56
C MET A 16 -3.88 1.33 -5.47
N ILE A 17 -4.49 0.15 -5.64
CA ILE A 17 -5.39 -0.42 -4.63
C ILE A 17 -4.65 -0.62 -3.30
N ASP A 18 -3.43 -1.13 -3.34
CA ASP A 18 -2.61 -1.40 -2.16
C ASP A 18 -2.22 -0.09 -1.44
N ARG A 19 -1.90 0.97 -2.20
CA ARG A 19 -1.64 2.32 -1.69
C ARG A 19 -2.86 2.90 -0.95
N ILE A 20 -4.05 2.79 -1.53
CA ILE A 20 -5.32 3.24 -0.92
C ILE A 20 -5.58 2.46 0.38
N LYS A 21 -5.43 1.13 0.35
CA LYS A 21 -5.57 0.28 1.54
C LYS A 21 -4.61 0.68 2.66
N CYS A 22 -3.35 0.97 2.36
CA CYS A 22 -2.37 1.47 3.32
C CYS A 22 -2.87 2.70 4.08
N ILE A 23 -3.36 3.71 3.35
CA ILE A 23 -3.87 4.95 3.95
C ILE A 23 -5.10 4.68 4.80
N SER A 24 -6.05 3.89 4.29
CA SER A 24 -7.28 3.58 5.02
C SER A 24 -7.00 2.82 6.33
N PHE A 25 -6.08 1.85 6.32
CA PHE A 25 -5.70 1.14 7.54
C PHE A 25 -4.95 2.01 8.54
N ARG A 26 -4.11 2.93 8.07
CA ARG A 26 -3.52 3.97 8.94
C ARG A 26 -4.61 4.85 9.56
N GLY A 27 -5.57 5.31 8.76
CA GLY A 27 -6.70 6.09 9.26
C GLY A 27 -7.49 5.35 10.34
N ALA A 28 -7.73 4.04 10.15
CA ALA A 28 -8.37 3.21 11.17
C ALA A 28 -7.53 3.08 12.45
N ARG A 29 -6.20 2.92 12.32
CA ARG A 29 -5.28 2.93 13.47
C ARG A 29 -5.37 4.23 14.24
N ASP A 30 -5.29 5.35 13.52
CA ASP A 30 -5.32 6.69 14.10
C ASP A 30 -6.69 7.01 14.74
N ALA A 31 -7.77 6.38 14.27
CA ALA A 31 -9.11 6.41 14.86
C ALA A 31 -9.29 5.48 16.08
N GLY A 32 -8.24 4.76 16.51
CA GLY A 32 -8.26 3.96 17.74
C GLY A 32 -8.13 2.45 17.54
N ALA A 33 -8.01 1.95 16.31
CA ALA A 33 -7.70 0.54 16.06
C ALA A 33 -6.20 0.26 16.29
N THR A 34 -5.75 0.36 17.54
CA THR A 34 -4.33 0.32 17.94
C THR A 34 -3.60 -0.99 17.61
N PHE A 35 -4.33 -2.08 17.36
CA PHE A 35 -3.76 -3.35 16.91
C PHE A 35 -3.18 -3.28 15.48
N ILE A 36 -3.61 -2.31 14.67
CA ILE A 36 -3.13 -2.12 13.31
C ILE A 36 -1.71 -1.53 13.37
N ASN A 37 -0.72 -2.33 13.02
CA ASN A 37 0.67 -1.90 12.87
C ASN A 37 1.16 -2.11 11.43
N ARG A 38 2.38 -1.64 11.12
CA ARG A 38 2.94 -1.71 9.75
C ARG A 38 3.06 -3.15 9.23
N GLN A 39 3.40 -4.11 10.10
CA GLN A 39 3.49 -5.51 9.74
C GLN A 39 2.11 -6.06 9.38
N TRP A 40 1.11 -5.79 10.21
CA TRP A 40 -0.27 -6.20 9.96
C TRP A 40 -0.78 -5.67 8.61
N ILE A 41 -0.52 -4.40 8.30
CA ILE A 41 -0.92 -3.81 7.02
C ILE A 41 -0.21 -4.53 5.87
N ALA A 42 1.10 -4.71 5.96
CA ALA A 42 1.93 -5.38 4.95
C ALA A 42 1.41 -6.78 4.63
N ASP A 43 1.06 -7.55 5.66
CA ASP A 43 0.50 -8.90 5.53
C ASP A 43 -0.88 -8.87 4.84
N LYS A 44 -1.73 -7.88 5.15
CA LYS A 44 -3.07 -7.75 4.56
C LYS A 44 -3.08 -7.37 3.08
N ILE A 45 -2.09 -6.60 2.65
CA ILE A 45 -1.97 -6.18 1.24
C ILE A 45 -0.95 -7.03 0.46
N HIS A 46 -0.37 -8.05 1.09
CA HIS A 46 0.66 -8.90 0.50
C HIS A 46 1.86 -8.09 -0.05
N ARG A 47 2.31 -7.08 0.70
CA ARG A 47 3.47 -6.24 0.37
C ARG A 47 4.50 -6.26 1.47
N THR A 48 5.64 -5.62 1.24
CA THR A 48 6.67 -5.42 2.24
C THR A 48 6.30 -4.29 3.20
N THR A 49 6.81 -4.34 4.42
CA THR A 49 6.69 -3.22 5.39
C THR A 49 7.33 -1.93 4.89
N ARG A 50 8.33 -2.03 4.01
CA ARG A 50 8.90 -0.89 3.29
C ARG A 50 7.87 -0.20 2.40
N PHE A 51 7.12 -0.96 1.60
CA PHE A 51 6.02 -0.40 0.80
C PHE A 51 5.01 0.35 1.68
N VAL A 52 4.63 -0.23 2.82
CA VAL A 52 3.74 0.44 3.79
C VAL A 52 4.37 1.71 4.37
N THR A 53 5.68 1.75 4.57
CA THR A 53 6.37 2.94 5.08
C THR A 53 6.42 4.06 4.05
N ASP A 54 6.73 3.71 2.80
CA ASP A 54 6.84 4.66 1.69
C ASP A 54 5.48 5.30 1.32
N TRP A 55 4.40 4.53 1.44
CA TRP A 55 3.04 4.95 1.07
C TRP A 55 2.16 5.35 2.25
N GLY A 56 2.43 4.80 3.43
CA GLY A 56 1.65 5.02 4.64
C GLY A 56 1.80 6.41 5.25
N ASN A 57 2.55 7.35 4.68
CA ASN A 57 2.54 8.76 5.10
C ASN A 57 1.99 9.70 4.03
N LYS A 58 1.60 9.17 2.86
CA LYS A 58 1.07 9.97 1.76
C LYS A 58 -0.42 10.27 1.95
N SER A 59 -0.91 11.32 1.29
CA SER A 59 -2.34 11.62 1.14
C SER A 59 -2.97 10.75 0.05
N TYR A 60 -4.31 10.66 0.02
CA TYR A 60 -5.02 9.94 -1.03
C TYR A 60 -4.63 10.48 -2.42
N ASP A 61 -4.57 11.80 -2.60
CA ASP A 61 -4.15 12.44 -3.85
C ASP A 61 -2.76 12.02 -4.30
N GLN A 62 -1.80 11.89 -3.38
CA GLN A 62 -0.46 11.42 -3.69
C GLN A 62 -0.41 9.94 -4.10
N CYS A 63 -1.42 9.14 -3.74
CA CYS A 63 -1.54 7.76 -4.21
C CYS A 63 -2.13 7.68 -5.63
N PHE A 64 -2.90 8.68 -6.05
CA PHE A 64 -3.41 8.83 -7.40
C PHE A 64 -2.46 9.61 -8.32
N ALA A 65 -1.59 10.47 -7.79
CA ALA A 65 -0.68 11.31 -8.58
C ALA A 65 0.53 10.55 -9.14
N ASP A 66 0.81 9.32 -8.72
CA ASP A 66 1.90 8.52 -9.33
C ASP A 66 1.62 8.16 -10.81
N TYR A 67 0.41 8.46 -11.31
CA TYR A 67 0.08 8.45 -12.74
C TYR A 67 0.68 9.64 -13.52
N SER A 68 1.24 10.67 -12.88
CA SER A 68 1.79 11.84 -13.59
C SER A 68 3.27 11.72 -13.97
N ASN A 69 3.98 10.67 -13.53
CA ASN A 69 5.39 10.43 -13.89
C ASN A 69 5.57 9.36 -14.98
N VAL A 70 4.50 8.91 -15.65
CA VAL A 70 4.58 8.03 -16.84
C VAL A 70 4.70 8.81 -18.17
N GLY A 71 5.05 10.10 -18.11
CA GLY A 71 5.32 10.92 -19.30
C GLY A 71 6.39 11.97 -19.02
N GLY A 72 7.65 11.59 -19.27
CA GLY A 72 8.81 12.47 -19.34
C GLY A 72 9.86 11.83 -20.23
#